data_AF-A0A254Q677-F1
#
_entry.id   AF-A0A254Q677-F1
#
_cell.length_a   1.000
_cell.length_b   1.000
_cell.length_c   1.000
_cell.angle_alpha   90.00
_cell.angle_beta   90.00
_cell.angle_gamma   90.00
#
_symmetry.space_group_name_H-M   'P 1'
#
loop_
_entity.id
_entity.type
_entity.pdbx_description
1 polymer ?
#
loop_
_entity_poly.entity_id
_entity_poly.type
_entity_poly.pdbx_seq_one_letter_code
_entity_poly.pdbx_strand_id
1 'polypeptide(L)'
;MKWIFIAFVLLMALASQAEVAIQTAVDTTTAEELYLCNAGLRHPTLQNEQECLDLSSGEVCSPHENDPKKPACVCRAKSNYGDQIIGWNQDGEYANIIGTNDWMSLFSTPNSFANKLSRLDISLGSENLGAEYSVRFCYLGPQEVLKTEGTTTKDLTEGKYQVEVSLAGANYNKALDKVYFSYQCDYRYRGNQSGPRRSNDHGPSKGIVENDDSANYTIFGDSPGARPGTVNFLRRALSLNSTSSQVPRFCVFEFKFKELAGKNLGRNINATQANFTGKLRICKQGTCPSGL
;
A
#
# COMPACT_ATOMS: atom_id res chain seq x y z
N MET A 1 26.13 -59.88 -1.32
CA MET A 1 24.85 -59.24 -1.71
C MET A 1 24.54 -58.21 -0.63
N LYS A 2 25.09 -57.00 -0.66
CA LYS A 2 24.72 -55.81 -1.44
C LYS A 2 23.24 -55.33 -1.29
N TRP A 3 23.09 -54.32 -0.42
CA TRP A 3 22.21 -53.13 -0.52
C TRP A 3 20.70 -53.36 -0.24
N ILE A 4 19.91 -52.47 0.39
CA ILE A 4 19.84 -51.00 0.28
C ILE A 4 19.38 -50.36 1.62
N PHE A 5 20.06 -49.28 2.00
CA PHE A 5 19.69 -48.24 2.98
C PHE A 5 18.85 -47.14 2.29
N ILE A 6 17.95 -46.48 3.04
CA ILE A 6 17.46 -45.07 2.84
C ILE A 6 16.44 -44.93 1.66
N ALA A 7 15.28 -44.28 1.79
CA ALA A 7 15.12 -42.88 2.17
C ALA A 7 13.72 -42.55 2.71
N PHE A 8 13.70 -41.93 3.90
CA PHE A 8 12.58 -41.14 4.38
C PHE A 8 12.67 -39.78 3.67
N VAL A 9 11.96 -39.62 2.55
CA VAL A 9 11.87 -38.33 1.86
C VAL A 9 10.89 -37.48 2.66
N LEU A 10 11.45 -36.68 3.57
CA LEU A 10 10.74 -35.58 4.21
C LEU A 10 10.47 -34.53 3.12
N LEU A 11 9.25 -34.55 2.56
CA LEU A 11 8.75 -33.52 1.65
C LEU A 11 8.54 -32.25 2.49
N MET A 12 9.60 -31.44 2.65
CA MET A 12 9.42 -30.06 3.10
C MET A 12 8.76 -29.31 1.95
N ALA A 13 7.45 -29.07 2.07
CA ALA A 13 6.76 -28.12 1.23
C ALA A 13 7.37 -26.74 1.50
N LEU A 14 8.23 -26.28 0.58
CA LEU A 14 8.65 -24.90 0.52
C LEU A 14 7.39 -24.08 0.24
N ALA A 15 6.85 -23.44 1.27
CA ALA A 15 5.86 -22.38 1.09
C ALA A 15 6.58 -21.26 0.32
N SER A 16 6.34 -21.18 -0.98
CA SER A 16 6.80 -20.06 -1.80
C SER A 16 6.13 -18.81 -1.28
N GLN A 17 6.88 -17.98 -0.54
CA GLN A 17 6.44 -16.63 -0.20
C GLN A 17 6.32 -15.87 -1.53
N ALA A 18 5.13 -15.33 -1.82
CA ALA A 18 4.91 -14.51 -3.00
C ALA A 18 5.72 -13.23 -2.85
N GLU A 19 6.87 -13.15 -3.52
CA GLU A 19 7.67 -11.94 -3.59
C GLU A 19 6.92 -10.92 -4.44
N VAL A 20 6.29 -9.94 -3.80
CA VAL A 20 5.73 -8.79 -4.49
C VAL A 20 6.90 -7.94 -4.98
N ALA A 21 7.41 -8.26 -6.17
CA ALA A 21 8.46 -7.48 -6.82
C ALA A 21 7.90 -6.12 -7.25
N ILE A 22 7.92 -5.14 -6.35
CA ILE A 22 7.56 -3.75 -6.65
C ILE A 22 8.73 -3.14 -7.40
N GLN A 23 8.61 -3.07 -8.74
CA GLN A 23 9.60 -2.37 -9.55
C GLN A 23 9.36 -0.85 -9.45
N THR A 24 10.08 -0.20 -8.55
CA THR A 24 10.13 1.26 -8.47
C THR A 24 11.12 1.78 -9.50
N ALA A 25 10.63 2.37 -10.59
CA ALA A 25 11.51 3.11 -11.51
C ALA A 25 11.91 4.43 -10.85
N VAL A 26 13.22 4.74 -10.87
CA VAL A 26 13.86 5.89 -10.19
C VAL A 26 14.67 6.66 -11.23
N ASP A 27 14.63 8.00 -11.18
CA ASP A 27 15.59 8.87 -11.88
C ASP A 27 16.52 9.53 -10.85
N THR A 28 17.76 9.04 -10.81
CA THR A 28 18.78 9.51 -9.86
C THR A 28 19.31 10.91 -10.21
N THR A 29 19.07 11.40 -11.43
CA THR A 29 19.52 12.73 -11.88
C THR A 29 18.67 13.84 -11.28
N THR A 30 17.37 13.60 -11.16
CA THR A 30 16.38 14.55 -10.63
C THR A 30 16.02 14.30 -9.17
N ALA A 31 16.65 13.28 -8.55
CA ALA A 31 16.35 12.78 -7.22
C ALA A 31 14.87 12.38 -7.04
N GLU A 32 14.23 11.91 -8.11
CA GLU A 32 12.87 11.36 -8.09
C GLU A 32 12.88 9.97 -7.47
N GLU A 33 11.93 9.68 -6.59
CA GLU A 33 11.84 8.37 -5.95
C GLU A 33 10.39 7.92 -5.81
N LEU A 34 10.13 6.65 -6.08
CA LEU A 34 8.87 5.97 -5.77
C LEU A 34 9.20 4.80 -4.86
N TYR A 35 8.48 4.61 -3.75
CA TYR A 35 8.74 3.50 -2.84
C TYR A 35 7.49 3.13 -2.05
N LEU A 36 7.46 1.89 -1.56
CA LEU A 36 6.46 1.46 -0.59
C LEU A 36 6.72 2.21 0.73
N CYS A 37 5.71 2.90 1.26
CA CYS A 37 5.90 3.79 2.41
C CYS A 37 4.97 3.51 3.59
N ASN A 38 3.89 2.76 3.37
CA ASN A 38 3.00 2.37 4.44
C ASN A 38 2.10 1.20 4.02
N ALA A 39 1.46 0.60 5.01
CA ALA A 39 0.36 -0.33 4.79
C ALA A 39 -0.66 -0.15 5.91
N GLY A 40 -1.92 -0.47 5.61
CA GLY A 40 -3.02 -0.36 6.55
C GLY A 40 -3.81 -1.65 6.66
N LEU A 41 -4.42 -1.86 7.82
CA LEU A 41 -5.30 -2.99 8.09
C LEU A 41 -6.52 -2.51 8.87
N ARG A 42 -7.68 -2.96 8.43
CA ARG A 42 -8.96 -2.82 9.11
C ARG A 42 -9.68 -4.16 9.05
N HIS A 43 -10.17 -4.61 10.18
CA HIS A 43 -11.01 -5.78 10.31
C HIS A 43 -12.37 -5.34 10.85
N PRO A 44 -13.36 -5.08 9.98
CA PRO A 44 -14.67 -4.63 10.41
C PRO A 44 -15.40 -5.77 11.14
N THR A 45 -15.78 -5.53 12.39
CA THR A 45 -16.45 -6.54 13.25
C THR A 45 -17.73 -5.97 13.83
N LEU A 46 -18.70 -6.85 14.10
CA LEU A 46 -19.89 -6.48 14.87
C LEU A 46 -19.52 -6.32 16.35
N GLN A 47 -20.18 -5.41 17.08
CA GLN A 47 -19.89 -5.13 18.50
C GLN A 47 -19.90 -6.39 19.39
N ASN A 48 -20.78 -7.35 19.12
CA ASN A 48 -20.88 -8.59 19.88
C ASN A 48 -19.73 -9.60 19.61
N GLU A 49 -18.97 -9.37 18.53
CA GLU A 49 -17.82 -10.18 18.12
C GLU A 49 -16.49 -9.53 18.50
N GLN A 50 -16.49 -8.48 19.33
CA GLN A 50 -15.29 -7.78 19.79
C GLN A 50 -14.86 -8.21 21.20
N GLU A 51 -13.55 -8.27 21.41
CA GLU A 51 -12.91 -8.28 22.72
C GLU A 51 -11.93 -7.10 22.79
N CYS A 52 -11.90 -6.40 23.92
CA CYS A 52 -10.95 -5.32 24.13
C CYS A 52 -9.89 -5.75 25.12
N LEU A 53 -8.63 -5.44 24.81
CA LEU A 53 -7.48 -5.80 25.63
C LEU A 53 -6.71 -4.55 26.05
N ASP A 54 -6.16 -4.60 27.25
CA ASP A 54 -5.14 -3.68 27.72
C ASP A 54 -3.81 -4.02 27.04
N LEU A 55 -3.22 -3.07 26.31
CA LEU A 55 -1.97 -3.31 25.58
C LEU A 55 -0.75 -3.57 26.47
N SER A 56 -0.79 -3.13 27.73
CA SER A 56 0.31 -3.28 28.68
C SER A 56 0.27 -4.62 29.42
N SER A 57 -0.93 -5.13 29.74
CA SER A 57 -1.11 -6.37 30.51
C SER A 57 -1.60 -7.56 29.66
N GLY A 58 -2.23 -7.30 28.52
CA GLY A 58 -2.88 -8.31 27.68
C GLY A 58 -4.22 -8.83 28.22
N GLU A 59 -4.72 -8.26 29.32
CA GLU A 59 -6.00 -8.66 29.94
C GLU A 59 -7.21 -8.04 29.25
N VAL A 60 -8.37 -8.70 29.35
CA VAL A 60 -9.65 -8.17 28.83
C VAL A 60 -10.06 -6.93 29.61
N CYS A 61 -10.39 -5.86 28.91
CA CYS A 61 -10.78 -4.57 29.49
C CYS A 61 -12.05 -4.02 28.81
N SER A 62 -12.67 -3.00 29.41
CA SER A 62 -13.87 -2.35 28.88
C SER A 62 -13.55 -0.94 28.39
N PRO A 63 -13.86 -0.57 27.13
CA PRO A 63 -13.57 0.76 26.60
C PRO A 63 -14.46 1.86 27.23
N HIS A 64 -15.46 1.48 28.02
CA HIS A 64 -16.34 2.41 28.74
C HIS A 64 -15.90 2.67 30.19
N GLU A 65 -14.80 2.05 30.65
CA GLU A 65 -14.22 2.38 31.94
C GLU A 65 -13.49 3.72 31.86
N ASN A 66 -14.15 4.78 32.35
CA ASN A 66 -13.56 6.12 32.47
C ASN A 66 -12.63 6.23 33.70
N ASP A 67 -11.64 5.34 33.82
CA ASP A 67 -10.58 5.48 34.83
C ASP A 67 -9.31 6.06 34.19
N PRO A 68 -8.96 7.32 34.47
CA PRO A 68 -7.79 7.98 33.89
C PRO A 68 -6.44 7.36 34.31
N LYS A 69 -6.45 6.40 35.24
CA LYS A 69 -5.25 5.65 35.66
C LYS A 69 -5.05 4.33 34.92
N LYS A 70 -6.03 3.88 34.12
CA LYS A 70 -5.91 2.65 33.34
C LYS A 70 -5.36 2.92 31.93
N PRO A 71 -4.55 2.00 31.37
CA PRO A 71 -4.06 2.10 29.99
C PRO A 71 -5.22 2.13 28.97
N ALA A 72 -4.94 2.63 27.77
CA ALA A 72 -5.91 2.61 26.68
C ALA A 72 -6.29 1.16 26.30
N CYS A 73 -7.58 0.85 26.33
CA CYS A 73 -8.14 -0.39 25.79
C CYS A 73 -8.14 -0.38 24.26
N VAL A 74 -7.70 -1.47 23.64
CA VAL A 74 -7.82 -1.67 22.19
C VAL A 74 -8.75 -2.85 21.92
N CYS A 75 -9.82 -2.57 21.16
CA CYS A 75 -10.81 -3.58 20.76
C CYS A 75 -10.43 -4.25 19.45
N ARG A 76 -10.42 -5.58 19.45
CA ARG A 76 -10.21 -6.44 18.28
C ARG A 76 -11.37 -7.42 18.14
N ALA A 77 -11.51 -8.09 17.00
CA ALA A 77 -12.45 -9.21 16.93
C ALA A 77 -11.99 -10.34 17.84
N LYS A 78 -12.93 -10.98 18.55
CA LYS A 78 -12.73 -12.27 19.22
C LYS A 78 -12.26 -13.36 18.27
N SER A 79 -12.56 -13.23 16.98
CA SER A 79 -12.15 -14.13 15.91
C SER A 79 -10.85 -13.71 15.22
N ASN A 80 -10.27 -12.56 15.57
CA ASN A 80 -9.07 -12.02 14.93
C ASN A 80 -7.79 -12.65 15.50
N TYR A 81 -7.73 -13.97 15.42
CA TYR A 81 -6.50 -14.73 15.68
C TYR A 81 -5.65 -14.78 14.41
N GLY A 82 -5.10 -13.63 13.98
CA GLY A 82 -4.01 -13.66 13.01
C GLY A 82 -3.99 -12.62 11.89
N ASP A 83 -4.96 -11.70 11.78
CA ASP A 83 -4.86 -10.65 10.78
C ASP A 83 -3.83 -9.62 11.25
N GLN A 84 -2.68 -9.63 10.59
CA GLN A 84 -1.59 -8.72 10.88
C GLN A 84 -0.85 -8.31 9.62
N ILE A 85 -0.29 -7.11 9.70
CA ILE A 85 0.69 -6.65 8.72
C ILE A 85 1.97 -6.36 9.48
N ILE A 86 3.08 -6.87 8.94
CA ILE A 86 4.43 -6.61 9.43
C ILE A 86 5.20 -5.96 8.28
N GLY A 87 5.83 -4.82 8.53
CA GLY A 87 6.66 -4.13 7.55
C GLY A 87 8.05 -3.86 8.11
N TRP A 88 9.06 -3.92 7.24
CA TRP A 88 10.44 -3.56 7.57
C TRP A 88 10.86 -2.36 6.75
N ASN A 89 11.49 -1.37 7.37
CA ASN A 89 12.08 -0.24 6.66
C ASN A 89 13.45 -0.63 6.06
N GLN A 90 14.06 0.30 5.31
CA GLN A 90 15.39 0.09 4.72
C GLN A 90 16.51 -0.05 5.75
N ASP A 91 16.32 0.49 6.96
CA ASP A 91 17.27 0.38 8.07
C ASP A 91 17.10 -0.94 8.85
N GLY A 92 16.13 -1.77 8.48
CA GLY A 92 15.84 -3.06 9.10
C GLY A 92 14.96 -2.99 10.35
N GLU A 93 14.50 -1.80 10.75
CA GLU A 93 13.50 -1.65 11.79
C GLU A 93 12.15 -2.17 11.29
N TYR A 94 11.34 -2.71 12.20
CA TYR A 94 10.04 -3.26 11.84
C TYR A 94 8.91 -2.62 12.63
N ALA A 95 7.73 -2.60 12.02
CA ALA A 95 6.48 -2.25 12.66
C ALA A 95 5.46 -3.36 12.40
N ASN A 96 4.52 -3.55 13.34
CA ASN A 96 3.42 -4.47 13.18
C ASN A 96 2.09 -3.78 13.52
N ILE A 97 1.04 -4.15 12.81
CA ILE A 97 -0.33 -3.80 13.15
C ILE A 97 -1.20 -5.04 13.16
N ILE A 98 -2.14 -5.05 14.09
CA ILE A 98 -3.18 -6.09 14.21
C ILE A 98 -4.50 -5.47 13.80
N GLY A 99 -5.34 -6.24 13.10
CA GLY A 99 -6.63 -5.75 12.61
C GLY A 99 -7.56 -5.27 13.74
N THR A 100 -8.12 -4.08 13.58
CA THR A 100 -9.18 -3.52 14.44
C THR A 100 -10.34 -3.01 13.59
N ASN A 101 -11.44 -2.56 14.18
CA ASN A 101 -12.53 -1.96 13.40
C ASN A 101 -12.12 -0.68 12.68
N ASP A 102 -11.12 0.00 13.20
CA ASP A 102 -10.58 1.21 12.62
C ASP A 102 -9.38 0.87 11.73
N TRP A 103 -9.12 1.75 10.77
CA TRP A 103 -7.92 1.66 9.96
C TRP A 103 -6.69 1.92 10.82
N MET A 104 -5.93 0.85 11.07
CA MET A 104 -4.60 0.93 11.61
C MET A 104 -3.60 1.02 10.47
N SER A 105 -2.47 1.71 10.68
CA SER A 105 -1.39 1.80 9.69
C SER A 105 -0.04 1.55 10.37
N LEU A 106 0.91 0.94 9.65
CA LEU A 106 2.22 0.59 10.19
C LEU A 106 2.92 1.81 10.80
N PHE A 107 2.80 2.94 10.12
CA PHE A 107 3.29 4.23 10.60
C PHE A 107 2.17 5.25 10.52
N SER A 108 2.16 6.21 11.44
CA SER A 108 1.28 7.36 11.35
C SER A 108 1.46 8.08 10.01
N THR A 109 0.38 8.60 9.41
CA THR A 109 0.43 9.33 8.12
C THR A 109 1.56 10.38 8.06
N PRO A 110 1.80 11.22 9.09
CA PRO A 110 2.89 12.19 9.07
C PRO A 110 4.29 11.61 8.83
N ASN A 111 4.49 10.34 9.21
CA ASN A 111 5.78 9.66 9.13
C ASN A 111 5.87 8.72 7.92
N SER A 112 4.81 8.60 7.10
CA SER A 112 4.79 7.65 5.97
C SER A 112 5.96 7.85 5.00
N PHE A 113 6.24 9.08 4.60
CA PHE A 113 7.35 9.41 3.72
C PHE A 113 8.74 9.15 4.33
N ALA A 114 8.87 9.15 5.67
CA ALA A 114 10.12 8.84 6.33
C ALA A 114 10.40 7.31 6.34
N ASN A 115 9.38 6.49 6.17
CA ASN A 115 9.48 5.04 6.32
C ASN A 115 9.48 4.34 4.96
N LYS A 116 10.66 4.28 4.33
CA LYS A 116 10.84 3.51 3.10
C LYS A 116 10.83 2.03 3.43
N LEU A 117 9.72 1.35 3.14
CA LEU A 117 9.56 -0.08 3.39
C LEU A 117 10.36 -0.89 2.36
N SER A 118 11.18 -1.81 2.85
CA SER A 118 11.93 -2.78 2.04
C SER A 118 11.14 -4.09 1.86
N ARG A 119 10.31 -4.44 2.84
CA ARG A 119 9.49 -5.66 2.85
C ARG A 119 8.16 -5.42 3.55
N LEU A 120 7.13 -6.11 3.09
CA LEU A 120 5.80 -6.13 3.68
C LEU A 120 5.27 -7.56 3.69
N ASP A 121 4.92 -8.06 4.87
CA ASP A 121 4.25 -9.34 5.06
C ASP A 121 2.82 -9.07 5.53
N ILE A 122 1.86 -9.51 4.74
CA ILE A 122 0.43 -9.40 5.04
C ILE A 122 -0.07 -10.81 5.34
N SER A 123 -0.47 -11.05 6.58
CA SER A 123 -1.07 -12.31 7.02
C SER A 123 -2.53 -12.05 7.35
N LEU A 124 -3.44 -12.68 6.59
CA LEU A 124 -4.88 -12.57 6.78
C LEU A 124 -5.45 -13.95 7.03
N GLY A 125 -6.39 -14.06 7.98
CA GLY A 125 -6.93 -15.30 8.50
C GLY A 125 -8.46 -15.28 8.69
N SER A 126 -9.18 -14.22 8.29
CA SER A 126 -10.61 -14.07 8.56
C SER A 126 -11.52 -14.02 7.31
N GLU A 127 -12.01 -15.18 6.88
CA GLU A 127 -13.05 -15.31 5.83
C GLU A 127 -14.47 -14.88 6.27
N ASN A 128 -14.77 -14.85 7.57
CA ASN A 128 -16.14 -14.63 8.03
C ASN A 128 -16.55 -13.15 7.94
N LEU A 129 -15.61 -12.24 8.17
CA LEU A 129 -15.85 -10.80 8.27
C LEU A 129 -15.21 -9.99 7.14
N GLY A 130 -14.23 -10.57 6.45
CA GLY A 130 -13.51 -9.97 5.33
C GLY A 130 -12.61 -8.82 5.79
N ALA A 131 -11.32 -9.09 5.93
CA ALA A 131 -10.37 -8.03 6.24
C ALA A 131 -10.27 -7.02 5.09
N GLU A 132 -10.01 -5.78 5.44
CA GLU A 132 -9.62 -4.73 4.53
C GLU A 132 -8.18 -4.35 4.78
N TYR A 133 -7.38 -4.31 3.72
CA TYR A 133 -5.98 -3.94 3.83
C TYR A 133 -5.59 -2.97 2.73
N SER A 134 -4.60 -2.13 2.98
CA SER A 134 -4.10 -1.18 2.01
C SER A 134 -2.58 -1.19 1.93
N VAL A 135 -2.09 -0.88 0.74
CA VAL A 135 -0.66 -0.77 0.43
C VAL A 135 -0.44 0.62 -0.18
N ARG A 136 0.42 1.42 0.45
CA ARG A 136 0.67 2.81 0.06
C ARG A 136 2.08 3.00 -0.48
N PHE A 137 2.15 3.62 -1.64
CA PHE A 137 3.39 4.06 -2.27
C PHE A 137 3.50 5.57 -2.17
N CYS A 138 4.67 6.05 -1.77
CA CYS A 138 4.99 7.47 -1.72
C CYS A 138 5.91 7.80 -2.88
N TYR A 139 5.64 8.92 -3.54
CA TYR A 139 6.46 9.47 -4.59
C TYR A 139 7.05 10.80 -4.15
N LEU A 140 8.37 10.89 -4.19
CA LEU A 140 9.13 12.13 -4.12
C LEU A 140 9.37 12.60 -5.55
N GLY A 141 8.71 13.70 -5.91
CA GLY A 141 8.90 14.35 -7.20
C GLY A 141 10.29 14.95 -7.37
N PRO A 142 10.61 15.49 -8.55
CA PRO A 142 11.96 15.99 -8.83
C PRO A 142 12.29 17.21 -7.98
N GLN A 143 13.57 17.40 -7.69
CA GLN A 143 14.11 18.71 -7.29
C GLN A 143 14.18 19.62 -8.52
N GLU A 144 14.09 20.93 -8.36
CA GLU A 144 14.20 21.86 -9.50
C GLU A 144 15.60 21.78 -10.13
N VAL A 145 15.65 21.66 -11.46
CA VAL A 145 16.92 21.62 -12.20
C VAL A 145 16.91 22.73 -13.23
N LEU A 146 17.53 23.85 -12.88
CA LEU A 146 17.65 25.00 -13.77
C LEU A 146 18.86 24.85 -14.68
N LYS A 147 18.65 25.05 -15.98
CA LYS A 147 19.72 25.14 -16.98
C LYS A 147 19.63 26.48 -17.70
N THR A 148 20.74 27.22 -17.70
CA THR A 148 20.86 28.49 -18.43
C THR A 148 21.44 28.24 -19.81
N GLU A 149 20.71 28.68 -20.84
CA GLU A 149 21.12 28.63 -22.25
C GLU A 149 21.06 30.05 -22.83
N GLY A 150 22.22 30.71 -22.91
CA GLY A 150 22.30 32.13 -23.27
C GLY A 150 21.75 33.03 -22.16
N THR A 151 20.72 33.83 -22.47
CA THR A 151 20.03 34.71 -21.50
C THR A 151 18.79 34.06 -20.87
N THR A 152 18.45 32.84 -21.28
CA THR A 152 17.23 32.15 -20.83
C THR A 152 17.59 31.08 -19.80
N THR A 153 16.86 31.03 -18.69
CA THR A 153 16.93 29.93 -17.72
C THR A 153 15.69 29.07 -17.84
N LYS A 154 15.89 27.76 -17.98
CA LYS A 154 14.81 26.77 -18.15
C LYS A 154 14.87 25.76 -17.01
N ASP A 155 13.72 25.47 -16.41
CA ASP A 155 13.58 24.31 -15.52
C ASP A 155 13.43 23.04 -16.38
N LEU A 156 14.42 22.16 -16.28
CA LEU A 156 14.44 20.87 -16.98
C LEU A 156 13.46 19.86 -16.40
N THR A 157 12.89 20.13 -15.21
CA THR A 157 11.94 19.25 -14.55
C THR A 157 10.50 19.57 -14.92
N GLU A 158 10.20 20.77 -15.42
CA GLU A 158 8.89 21.10 -16.00
C GLU A 158 8.50 20.15 -17.14
N GLY A 159 7.26 19.67 -17.08
CA GLY A 159 6.67 18.81 -18.11
C GLY A 159 5.45 18.07 -17.62
N LYS A 160 4.92 17.22 -18.49
CA LYS A 160 3.77 16.38 -18.16
C LYS A 160 4.22 15.11 -17.50
N TYR A 161 3.63 14.79 -16.37
CA TYR A 161 3.90 13.57 -15.62
C TYR A 161 2.73 12.62 -15.78
N GLN A 162 3.03 11.33 -15.83
CA GLN A 162 2.01 10.30 -15.91
C GLN A 162 2.39 9.13 -14.99
N VAL A 163 1.36 8.49 -14.46
CA VAL A 163 1.48 7.23 -13.75
C VAL A 163 0.91 6.10 -14.59
N GLU A 164 1.66 5.01 -14.61
CA GLU A 164 1.28 3.76 -15.22
C GLU A 164 1.07 2.74 -14.10
N VAL A 165 -0.09 2.10 -14.14
CA VAL A 165 -0.56 1.21 -13.09
C VAL A 165 -1.01 -0.08 -13.74
N SER A 166 -0.44 -1.20 -13.31
CA SER A 166 -0.96 -2.52 -13.60
C SER A 166 -1.19 -3.31 -12.33
N LEU A 167 -2.24 -4.10 -12.32
CA LEU A 167 -2.51 -5.08 -11.29
C LEU A 167 -3.12 -6.30 -11.95
N ALA A 168 -2.43 -7.43 -11.84
CA ALA A 168 -2.85 -8.70 -12.38
C ALA A 168 -2.86 -9.77 -11.28
N GLY A 169 -3.70 -10.77 -11.47
CA GLY A 169 -3.67 -11.98 -10.65
C GLY A 169 -4.89 -12.86 -10.89
N ALA A 170 -4.88 -14.01 -10.23
CA ALA A 170 -5.92 -15.03 -10.34
C ALA A 170 -6.61 -15.25 -8.99
N ASN A 171 -7.75 -15.95 -9.02
CA ASN A 171 -8.62 -16.26 -7.88
C ASN A 171 -9.17 -15.03 -7.12
N TYR A 172 -9.25 -13.84 -7.75
CA TYR A 172 -9.83 -12.64 -7.12
C TYR A 172 -11.24 -12.90 -6.61
N ASN A 173 -12.07 -13.59 -7.40
CA ASN A 173 -13.44 -13.93 -7.04
C ASN A 173 -13.59 -14.93 -5.88
N LYS A 174 -12.51 -15.55 -5.43
CA LYS A 174 -12.50 -16.46 -4.28
C LYS A 174 -11.97 -15.81 -3.01
N ALA A 175 -11.15 -14.76 -3.14
CA ALA A 175 -10.48 -14.11 -2.01
C ALA A 175 -11.00 -12.69 -1.73
N LEU A 176 -11.36 -11.94 -2.78
CA LEU A 176 -11.60 -10.50 -2.71
C LEU A 176 -13.05 -10.15 -3.06
N ASP A 177 -13.63 -9.25 -2.27
CA ASP A 177 -14.89 -8.56 -2.57
C ASP A 177 -14.62 -7.40 -3.50
N LYS A 178 -13.64 -6.54 -3.15
CA LYS A 178 -13.35 -5.31 -3.88
C LYS A 178 -11.86 -4.98 -3.89
N VAL A 179 -11.44 -4.33 -4.97
CA VAL A 179 -10.10 -3.74 -5.08
C VAL A 179 -10.21 -2.34 -5.65
N TYR A 180 -9.52 -1.40 -5.01
CA TYR A 180 -9.46 0.01 -5.38
C TYR A 180 -8.03 0.45 -5.58
N PHE A 181 -7.84 1.39 -6.49
CA PHE A 181 -6.63 2.16 -6.63
C PHE A 181 -6.98 3.64 -6.53
N SER A 182 -6.18 4.40 -5.81
CA SER A 182 -6.35 5.84 -5.64
C SER A 182 -5.00 6.54 -5.64
N TYR A 183 -5.01 7.82 -5.97
CA TYR A 183 -3.85 8.67 -5.77
C TYR A 183 -4.24 10.07 -5.32
N GLN A 184 -3.30 10.74 -4.68
CA GLN A 184 -3.38 12.14 -4.30
C GLN A 184 -1.99 12.78 -4.47
N CYS A 185 -1.92 13.96 -5.07
CA CYS A 185 -0.67 14.66 -5.36
C CYS A 185 -0.71 16.13 -4.93
N ASP A 186 0.44 16.61 -4.46
CA ASP A 186 0.82 18.00 -4.20
C ASP A 186 1.69 18.49 -5.37
N TYR A 187 1.41 19.68 -5.89
CA TYR A 187 2.08 20.24 -7.06
C TYR A 187 2.85 21.52 -6.73
N ARG A 188 3.96 21.73 -7.45
CA ARG A 188 4.59 23.06 -7.51
C ARG A 188 3.57 24.08 -8.02
N TYR A 189 3.68 25.29 -7.48
CA TYR A 189 2.86 26.44 -7.85
C TYR A 189 1.35 26.28 -7.62
N ARG A 190 0.97 25.34 -6.76
CA ARG A 190 -0.39 25.18 -6.24
C ARG A 190 -0.39 25.05 -4.71
N GLY A 191 -1.58 25.16 -4.14
CA GLY A 191 -1.79 25.00 -2.69
C GLY A 191 -1.03 26.01 -1.82
N ASN A 192 -0.81 25.63 -0.57
CA ASN A 192 -0.04 26.42 0.40
C ASN A 192 1.47 26.18 0.26
N GLN A 193 1.88 25.10 -0.42
CA GLN A 193 3.27 24.77 -0.67
C GLN A 193 3.63 24.86 -2.15
N SER A 194 3.67 26.10 -2.63
CA SER A 194 3.84 26.41 -4.05
C SER A 194 5.30 26.35 -4.55
N GLY A 195 6.30 26.24 -3.68
CA GLY A 195 7.71 26.21 -4.08
C GLY A 195 8.18 24.85 -4.59
N PRO A 196 9.27 24.79 -5.38
CA PRO A 196 9.91 23.52 -5.71
C PRO A 196 10.30 22.71 -4.47
N ARG A 197 10.35 21.38 -4.62
CA ARG A 197 10.84 20.48 -3.56
C ARG A 197 12.31 20.78 -3.29
N ARG A 198 12.66 21.01 -2.02
CA ARG A 198 14.04 21.26 -1.58
C ARG A 198 14.80 19.95 -1.45
N SER A 199 16.12 20.04 -1.44
CA SER A 199 16.99 18.87 -1.33
C SER A 199 16.83 18.09 -0.02
N ASN A 200 16.47 18.78 1.06
CA ASN A 200 16.22 18.21 2.38
C ASN A 200 14.73 17.89 2.63
N ASP A 201 13.86 18.08 1.64
CA ASP A 201 12.47 17.68 1.77
C ASP A 201 12.33 16.17 1.49
N HIS A 202 12.15 15.41 2.57
CA HIS A 202 11.93 13.97 2.52
C HIS A 202 10.45 13.58 2.48
N GLY A 203 9.54 14.56 2.55
CA GLY A 203 8.10 14.40 2.51
C GLY A 203 7.41 15.77 2.62
N PRO A 204 6.08 15.82 2.48
CA PRO A 204 5.34 17.08 2.62
C PRO A 204 5.37 17.57 4.08
N SER A 205 5.15 18.87 4.28
CA SER A 205 5.10 19.45 5.63
C SER A 205 4.01 18.76 6.46
N LYS A 206 4.36 18.26 7.66
CA LYS A 206 3.49 17.45 8.54
C LYS A 206 3.09 16.08 7.96
N GLY A 207 3.75 15.64 6.88
CA GLY A 207 3.52 14.37 6.18
C GLY A 207 2.12 14.20 5.60
N ILE A 208 1.42 15.30 5.32
CA ILE A 208 0.14 15.32 4.62
C ILE A 208 0.38 15.89 3.23
N VAL A 209 0.13 15.10 2.19
CA VAL A 209 0.14 15.57 0.80
C VAL A 209 -1.06 16.49 0.60
N GLU A 210 -0.85 17.70 0.07
CA GLU A 210 -1.96 18.59 -0.29
C GLU A 210 -2.79 17.97 -1.41
N ASN A 211 -4.12 18.13 -1.40
CA ASN A 211 -4.99 17.56 -2.43
C ASN A 211 -5.13 18.51 -3.61
N ASP A 212 -4.03 18.73 -4.36
CA ASP A 212 -4.08 19.52 -5.59
C ASP A 212 -4.69 18.73 -6.75
N ASP A 213 -4.60 17.41 -6.69
CA ASP A 213 -5.24 16.47 -7.59
C ASP A 213 -5.40 15.11 -6.93
N SER A 214 -6.46 14.42 -7.28
CA SER A 214 -6.73 13.06 -6.82
C SER A 214 -7.70 12.35 -7.74
N ALA A 215 -7.55 11.03 -7.81
CA ALA A 215 -8.52 10.17 -8.48
C ALA A 215 -8.66 8.83 -7.77
N ASN A 216 -9.83 8.23 -7.93
CA ASN A 216 -10.17 6.92 -7.39
C ASN A 216 -10.68 6.02 -8.52
N TYR A 217 -10.24 4.77 -8.53
CA TYR A 217 -10.60 3.76 -9.52
C TYR A 217 -10.98 2.48 -8.80
N THR A 218 -12.15 1.93 -9.12
CA THR A 218 -12.43 0.55 -8.77
C THR A 218 -11.80 -0.36 -9.81
N ILE A 219 -11.01 -1.32 -9.34
CA ILE A 219 -10.36 -2.34 -10.17
C ILE A 219 -11.25 -3.59 -10.26
N PHE A 220 -11.87 -3.97 -9.14
CA PHE A 220 -12.65 -5.19 -9.01
C PHE A 220 -13.80 -5.00 -8.02
N GLY A 221 -14.95 -5.63 -8.28
CA GLY A 221 -16.05 -5.72 -7.31
C GLY A 221 -17.20 -4.72 -7.47
N ASP A 222 -17.32 -4.02 -8.60
CA ASP A 222 -18.40 -3.05 -8.83
C ASP A 222 -19.73 -3.65 -9.33
N SER A 223 -19.73 -4.90 -9.82
CA SER A 223 -20.92 -5.55 -10.40
C SER A 223 -21.38 -6.76 -9.57
N PRO A 224 -22.60 -6.77 -9.01
CA PRO A 224 -23.10 -7.82 -8.10
C PRO A 224 -23.24 -9.25 -8.67
N GLY A 225 -22.92 -9.51 -9.95
CA GLY A 225 -23.21 -10.81 -10.60
C GLY A 225 -22.06 -11.47 -11.36
N ALA A 226 -20.96 -10.76 -11.60
CA ALA A 226 -19.81 -11.29 -12.34
C ALA A 226 -18.52 -10.88 -11.63
N ARG A 227 -18.06 -11.75 -10.73
CA ARG A 227 -16.74 -11.65 -10.11
C ARG A 227 -15.77 -12.49 -10.95
N PRO A 228 -15.00 -11.90 -11.87
CA PRO A 228 -14.06 -12.67 -12.68
C PRO A 228 -12.99 -13.29 -11.78
N GLY A 229 -12.60 -14.54 -12.05
CA GLY A 229 -11.50 -15.17 -11.33
C GLY A 229 -10.16 -14.52 -11.60
N THR A 230 -10.00 -13.87 -12.74
CA THR A 230 -8.76 -13.22 -13.14
C THR A 230 -8.98 -11.72 -13.27
N VAL A 231 -8.05 -10.94 -12.74
CA VAL A 231 -7.98 -9.49 -12.96
C VAL A 231 -6.74 -9.20 -13.81
N ASN A 232 -6.91 -8.34 -14.81
CA ASN A 232 -5.83 -7.75 -15.58
C ASN A 232 -6.11 -6.26 -15.74
N PHE A 233 -5.92 -5.53 -14.65
CA PHE A 233 -6.07 -4.08 -14.64
C PHE A 233 -4.83 -3.44 -15.23
N LEU A 234 -5.04 -2.57 -16.20
CA LEU A 234 -4.00 -1.82 -16.84
C LEU A 234 -4.48 -0.42 -17.17
N ARG A 235 -3.82 0.58 -16.58
CA ARG A 235 -3.95 1.98 -16.94
C ARG A 235 -2.60 2.48 -17.40
N ARG A 236 -2.50 2.67 -18.72
CA ARG A 236 -1.35 3.30 -19.36
C ARG A 236 -1.59 4.82 -19.36
N ALA A 237 -0.65 5.57 -18.81
CA ALA A 237 -0.61 7.04 -18.86
C ALA A 237 -1.79 7.77 -18.15
N LEU A 238 -2.03 7.51 -16.87
CA LEU A 238 -2.87 8.41 -16.07
C LEU A 238 -2.09 9.71 -15.85
N SER A 239 -2.57 10.82 -16.41
CA SER A 239 -1.93 12.13 -16.26
C SER A 239 -1.93 12.55 -14.79
N LEU A 240 -0.74 12.89 -14.26
CA LEU A 240 -0.53 13.43 -12.92
C LEU A 240 -0.42 14.95 -12.90
N ASN A 241 -0.62 15.66 -14.01
CA ASN A 241 -0.73 17.11 -13.98
C ASN A 241 -1.41 17.68 -15.23
N SER A 242 -2.15 18.76 -15.05
CA SER A 242 -2.91 19.41 -16.13
C SER A 242 -2.07 20.38 -16.96
N THR A 243 -0.96 20.90 -16.43
CA THR A 243 -0.01 21.79 -17.11
C THR A 243 1.43 21.35 -16.84
N SER A 244 2.39 21.76 -17.68
CA SER A 244 3.81 21.40 -17.52
C SER A 244 4.50 22.07 -16.31
N SER A 245 3.99 23.21 -15.88
CA SER A 245 4.51 23.95 -14.72
C SER A 245 4.09 23.35 -13.37
N GLN A 246 2.99 22.59 -13.35
CA GLN A 246 2.50 21.88 -12.16
C GLN A 246 3.26 20.57 -11.97
N VAL A 247 4.55 20.66 -11.67
CA VAL A 247 5.39 19.48 -11.44
C VAL A 247 5.00 18.83 -10.11
N PRO A 248 4.72 17.51 -10.04
CA PRO A 248 4.43 16.86 -8.78
C PRO A 248 5.59 16.97 -7.79
N ARG A 249 5.31 17.34 -6.54
CA ARG A 249 6.29 17.40 -5.46
C ARG A 249 6.22 16.15 -4.60
N PHE A 250 5.01 15.78 -4.20
CA PHE A 250 4.73 14.59 -3.43
C PHE A 250 3.45 13.95 -3.92
N CYS A 251 3.43 12.62 -4.06
CA CYS A 251 2.19 11.90 -4.28
C CYS A 251 2.10 10.69 -3.35
N VAL A 252 0.87 10.31 -3.00
CA VAL A 252 0.57 9.02 -2.38
C VAL A 252 -0.32 8.24 -3.34
N PHE A 253 0.03 7.00 -3.58
CA PHE A 253 -0.76 6.04 -4.34
C PHE A 253 -1.18 4.92 -3.40
N GLU A 254 -2.44 4.56 -3.37
CA GLU A 254 -2.96 3.56 -2.44
C GLU A 254 -3.78 2.51 -3.19
N PHE A 255 -3.38 1.25 -3.04
CA PHE A 255 -4.23 0.12 -3.35
C PHE A 255 -4.96 -0.31 -2.09
N LYS A 256 -6.29 -0.45 -2.16
CA LYS A 256 -7.10 -1.03 -1.09
C LYS A 256 -7.73 -2.32 -1.56
N PHE A 257 -7.70 -3.30 -0.70
CA PHE A 257 -8.26 -4.62 -0.91
C PHE A 257 -9.28 -4.88 0.18
N LYS A 258 -10.39 -5.48 -0.19
CA LYS A 258 -11.40 -5.97 0.73
C LYS A 258 -11.61 -7.44 0.45
N GLU A 259 -11.42 -8.29 1.44
CA GLU A 259 -11.67 -9.71 1.33
C GLU A 259 -13.17 -10.01 1.24
N LEU A 260 -13.49 -11.16 0.66
CA LEU A 260 -14.85 -11.70 0.74
C LEU A 260 -15.18 -12.03 2.21
N ALA A 261 -16.40 -11.69 2.60
CA ALA A 261 -16.94 -11.96 3.92
C ALA A 261 -18.18 -12.84 3.83
N GLY A 262 -18.31 -13.83 4.72
CA GLY A 262 -19.54 -14.58 4.89
C GLY A 262 -19.34 -15.95 5.53
N LYS A 263 -20.28 -16.32 6.43
CA LYS A 263 -20.25 -17.57 7.20
C LYS A 263 -20.23 -18.86 6.36
N ASN A 264 -20.60 -18.77 5.08
CA ASN A 264 -20.63 -19.90 4.14
C ASN A 264 -19.38 -19.98 3.25
N LEU A 265 -18.48 -18.99 3.34
CA LEU A 265 -17.16 -19.05 2.71
C LEU A 265 -16.31 -19.98 3.58
N GLY A 266 -16.34 -21.29 3.32
CA GLY A 266 -15.52 -22.23 4.08
C GLY A 266 -14.02 -21.88 3.96
N ARG A 267 -13.23 -22.19 5.00
CA ARG A 267 -11.76 -22.10 5.00
C ARG A 267 -11.19 -22.80 3.78
N ASN A 268 -10.83 -22.04 2.77
CA ASN A 268 -10.14 -22.58 1.60
C ASN A 268 -8.71 -22.04 1.58
N ILE A 269 -7.79 -22.80 2.17
CA ILE A 269 -6.36 -22.50 2.17
C ILE A 269 -5.76 -22.39 0.76
N ASN A 270 -6.46 -22.89 -0.26
CA ASN A 270 -6.05 -22.77 -1.66
C ASN A 270 -6.68 -21.53 -2.34
N ALA A 271 -7.68 -20.90 -1.72
CA ALA A 271 -8.19 -19.59 -2.14
C ALA A 271 -7.30 -18.44 -1.65
N THR A 272 -6.55 -18.65 -0.56
CA THR A 272 -5.60 -17.68 0.02
C THR A 272 -4.24 -17.65 -0.67
N GLN A 273 -3.96 -18.55 -1.63
CA GLN A 273 -2.74 -18.53 -2.46
C GLN A 273 -2.91 -17.68 -3.73
N ALA A 274 -3.56 -16.53 -3.61
CA ALA A 274 -3.66 -15.61 -4.73
C ALA A 274 -2.32 -14.89 -4.94
N ASN A 275 -1.61 -15.23 -6.01
CA ASN A 275 -0.46 -14.48 -6.45
C ASN A 275 -0.95 -13.23 -7.20
N PHE A 276 -0.65 -12.07 -6.63
CA PHE A 276 -0.88 -10.78 -7.23
C PHE A 276 0.43 -10.23 -7.75
N THR A 277 0.42 -9.69 -8.97
CA THR A 277 1.55 -8.98 -9.53
C THR A 277 1.07 -7.61 -9.96
N GLY A 278 1.69 -6.57 -9.42
CA GLY A 278 1.37 -5.19 -9.76
C GLY A 278 2.63 -4.44 -10.16
N LYS A 279 2.46 -3.42 -10.99
CA LYS A 279 3.51 -2.47 -11.33
C LYS A 279 2.96 -1.06 -11.20
N LEU A 280 3.74 -0.20 -10.56
CA LEU A 280 3.48 1.22 -10.46
C LEU A 280 4.71 1.94 -10.99
N ARG A 281 4.53 2.79 -12.01
CA ARG A 281 5.61 3.55 -12.62
C ARG A 281 5.18 4.98 -12.83
N ILE A 282 6.04 5.92 -12.48
CA ILE A 282 5.86 7.34 -12.77
C ILE A 282 6.95 7.74 -13.74
N CYS A 283 6.59 8.53 -14.73
CA CYS A 283 7.55 9.08 -15.67
C CYS A 283 7.05 10.40 -16.23
N LYS A 284 8.01 11.22 -16.63
CA LYS A 284 7.77 12.41 -17.44
C LYS A 284 7.46 11.98 -18.87
N GLN A 285 6.53 12.66 -19.53
CA GLN A 285 6.14 12.40 -20.90
C GLN A 285 7.38 12.46 -21.81
N GLY A 286 7.58 11.42 -22.61
CA GLY A 286 8.74 11.28 -23.49
C GLY A 286 9.98 10.65 -22.83
N THR A 287 9.98 10.40 -21.51
CA THR A 287 11.08 9.70 -20.82
C THR A 287 10.74 8.25 -20.43
N CYS A 288 9.47 7.84 -20.56
CA CYS A 288 9.03 6.50 -20.20
C CYS A 288 9.67 5.44 -21.12
N PRO A 289 10.35 4.42 -20.57
CA PRO A 289 10.82 3.29 -21.36
C PRO A 289 9.64 2.57 -22.03
N SER A 290 9.80 2.19 -23.30
CA SER A 290 8.81 1.38 -24.02
C SER A 290 8.64 0.02 -23.34
N GLY A 291 7.45 -0.24 -22.78
CA GLY A 291 7.07 -1.52 -22.20
C GLY A 291 6.54 -1.46 -20.76
N LEU A 292 5.29 -1.90 -20.60
CA LEU A 292 4.70 -2.46 -19.39
C LEU A 292 4.28 -3.88 -19.72
#